data_AF-C1EHU9-F1
#
_entry.id   AF-C1EHU9-F1
#
_cell.length_a   1.000
_cell.length_b   1.000
_cell.length_c   1.000
_cell.angle_alpha   90.00
_cell.angle_beta   90.00
_cell.angle_gamma   90.00
#
_symmetry.space_group_name_H-M   'P 1'
#
loop_
_entity.id
_entity.type
_entity.pdbx_description
1 polymer ?
#
loop_
_entity_poly.entity_id
_entity_poly.type
_entity_poly.pdbx_seq_one_letter_code
_entity_poly.pdbx_strand_id
1 'polypeptide(L)'
;MARQRGGYGGDKPVFSFADNRGVEMTSVAPDASDTTARGGAPRMAHRAVASDVTLQMLISFNVYFSVCFWVATVVATFVKTNGAREDFDEIRPVMICMYAVFEPARLYAGFAGNLQEQVPMLIGFVALSFCVALPLHFYFLAGQMGVVAFDKALNLFAVVYVVAQVVAGVVAARKILASQSLSFFMSELR
;
A
#
# COMPACT_ATOMS: atom_id res chain seq x y z
N MET A 1 4.26 27.73 65.10
CA MET A 1 3.26 26.64 64.96
C MET A 1 2.89 26.51 63.48
N ALA A 2 2.87 25.28 62.97
CA ALA A 2 2.85 24.93 61.55
C ALA A 2 1.47 25.01 60.87
N ARG A 3 1.46 25.21 59.54
CA ARG A 3 0.77 24.32 58.58
C ARG A 3 1.14 24.63 57.11
N GLN A 4 1.63 23.59 56.43
CA GLN A 4 1.74 23.46 54.97
C GLN A 4 0.37 23.33 54.29
N ARG A 5 0.31 23.71 53.00
CA ARG A 5 -0.39 23.08 51.85
C ARG A 5 -0.32 24.08 50.69
N GLY A 6 0.03 23.78 49.45
CA GLY A 6 0.36 22.57 48.71
C GLY A 6 0.52 23.02 47.26
N GLY A 7 1.56 22.54 46.57
CA GLY A 7 1.81 22.88 45.17
C GLY A 7 0.79 22.26 44.22
N TYR A 8 0.57 22.93 43.09
CA TYR A 8 0.50 22.36 41.74
C TYR A 8 0.36 23.57 40.78
N GLY A 9 1.50 24.12 40.36
CA GLY A 9 1.57 25.11 39.28
C GLY A 9 1.26 24.40 37.97
N GLY A 10 0.03 24.58 37.49
CA GLY A 10 -0.36 24.16 36.17
C GLY A 10 0.21 25.12 35.14
N ASP A 11 1.35 24.76 34.55
CA ASP A 11 1.87 25.39 33.35
C ASP A 11 0.88 25.20 32.20
N LYS A 12 0.11 26.25 31.92
CA LYS A 12 -0.56 26.42 30.64
C LYS A 12 0.08 27.64 29.97
N PRO A 13 0.73 27.51 28.82
CA PRO A 13 1.21 28.67 28.10
C PRO A 13 0.01 29.47 27.59
N VAL A 14 -0.24 30.63 28.21
CA VAL A 14 -1.16 31.64 27.69
C VAL A 14 -0.43 32.37 26.56
N PHE A 15 -0.84 32.14 25.32
CA PHE A 15 -0.34 32.90 24.18
C PHE A 15 -0.90 34.32 24.24
N SER A 16 -0.10 35.25 24.76
CA SER A 16 -0.37 36.69 24.69
C SER A 16 0.36 37.26 23.48
N PHE A 17 -0.40 37.73 22.49
CA PHE A 17 0.12 38.47 21.36
C PHE A 17 -0.02 39.96 21.65
N ALA A 18 1.05 40.59 22.13
CA ALA A 18 1.13 42.04 22.15
C ALA A 18 2.58 42.56 22.13
N ASP A 19 2.76 43.48 21.19
CA ASP A 19 3.68 44.60 21.15
C ASP A 19 5.11 44.39 20.64
N ASN A 20 5.32 45.02 19.48
CA ASN A 20 6.56 45.16 18.74
C ASN A 20 7.22 46.46 19.21
N ARG A 21 8.13 46.39 20.19
CA ARG A 21 9.04 47.48 20.53
C ARG A 21 10.41 46.94 20.85
N GLY A 22 11.40 47.51 20.17
CA GLY A 22 12.78 47.06 20.24
C GLY A 22 13.54 47.46 21.50
N VAL A 23 14.81 47.05 21.46
CA VAL A 23 15.97 47.49 22.26
C VAL A 23 16.16 46.79 23.60
N GLU A 24 17.02 45.77 23.62
CA GLU A 24 18.34 45.85 24.29
C GLU A 24 19.21 44.65 23.87
N MET A 25 20.31 44.92 23.18
CA MET A 25 21.31 43.91 22.84
C MET A 25 22.38 43.96 23.92
N THR A 26 22.12 43.33 25.05
CA THR A 26 23.14 43.14 26.10
C THR A 26 24.17 42.18 25.54
N SER A 27 25.38 42.70 25.25
CA SER A 27 26.52 41.91 24.81
C SER A 27 27.00 41.01 25.95
N VAL A 28 26.40 39.83 26.07
CA VAL A 28 26.93 38.76 26.91
C VAL A 28 28.09 38.13 26.13
N ALA A 29 29.30 38.34 26.61
CA ALA A 29 30.51 37.68 26.12
C ALA A 29 30.31 36.15 26.13
N PRO A 30 30.90 35.39 25.18
CA PRO A 30 30.75 33.95 25.19
C PRO A 30 31.49 33.41 26.42
N ASP A 31 30.74 32.84 27.37
CA ASP A 31 31.30 32.02 28.43
C ASP A 31 31.95 30.80 27.78
N ALA A 32 33.29 30.78 27.81
CA ALA A 32 34.13 29.77 27.18
C ALA A 32 34.17 28.46 28.00
N SER A 33 33.01 27.96 28.44
CA SER A 33 32.92 26.75 29.25
C SER A 33 31.83 25.76 28.82
N ASP A 34 30.99 26.07 27.82
CA ASP A 34 29.95 25.14 27.34
C ASP A 34 30.38 24.34 26.11
N THR A 35 31.51 23.63 26.22
CA THR A 35 32.02 22.70 25.17
C THR A 35 31.78 21.23 25.52
N THR A 36 30.74 20.93 26.31
CA THR A 36 30.45 19.53 26.67
C THR A 36 29.02 19.15 26.35
N ALA A 37 28.91 18.24 25.38
CA ALA A 37 27.78 17.34 25.18
C ALA A 37 26.47 17.93 24.60
N ARG A 38 26.55 18.61 23.45
CA ARG A 38 25.52 18.37 22.43
C ARG A 38 25.81 17.02 21.78
N GLY A 39 25.48 15.95 22.50
CA GLY A 39 25.27 14.64 21.90
C GLY A 39 24.26 14.83 20.79
N GLY A 40 24.75 14.84 19.54
CA GLY A 40 23.92 14.98 18.38
C GLY A 40 22.86 13.90 18.46
N ALA A 41 21.61 14.32 18.69
CA ALA A 41 20.48 13.43 18.51
C ALA A 41 20.71 12.72 17.17
N PRO A 42 20.67 11.38 17.12
CA PRO A 42 20.84 10.69 15.86
C PRO A 42 19.83 11.31 14.92
N ARG A 43 20.30 12.08 13.94
CA ARG A 43 19.45 12.57 12.85
C ARG A 43 18.93 11.28 12.30
N MET A 44 17.66 10.95 12.59
CA MET A 44 16.98 9.85 11.96
C MET A 44 17.20 10.14 10.49
N ALA A 45 18.10 9.37 9.88
CA ALA A 45 18.40 9.51 8.47
C ALA A 45 17.02 9.37 7.84
N HIS A 46 16.53 10.46 7.24
CA HIS A 46 15.25 10.48 6.58
C HIS A 46 15.41 9.52 5.41
N ARG A 47 15.19 8.23 5.68
CA ARG A 47 15.16 7.19 4.67
C ARG A 47 14.01 7.62 3.77
N ALA A 48 14.31 7.92 2.52
CA ALA A 48 13.26 8.16 1.55
C ALA A 48 12.38 6.91 1.56
N VAL A 49 11.11 7.08 1.92
CA VAL A 49 10.14 5.99 1.95
C VAL A 49 10.10 5.40 0.54
N ALA A 50 10.42 4.11 0.41
CA ALA A 50 10.54 3.45 -0.89
C ALA A 50 9.21 2.91 -1.42
N SER A 51 8.14 3.02 -0.60
CA SER A 51 6.79 2.61 -0.99
C SER A 51 6.24 3.46 -2.13
N ASP A 52 5.49 2.81 -3.03
CA ASP A 52 4.96 3.43 -4.23
C ASP A 52 3.47 3.78 -4.07
N VAL A 53 3.15 5.07 -4.11
CA VAL A 53 1.78 5.57 -3.93
C VAL A 53 0.87 5.17 -5.08
N THR A 54 1.40 5.11 -6.31
CA THR A 54 0.63 4.70 -7.49
C THR A 54 0.14 3.27 -7.34
N LEU A 55 1.02 2.35 -6.93
CA LEU A 55 0.64 0.96 -6.66
C LEU A 55 -0.43 0.86 -5.57
N GLN A 56 -0.33 1.64 -4.49
CA GLN A 56 -1.37 1.66 -3.43
C GLN A 56 -2.73 2.12 -3.97
N MET A 57 -2.76 3.18 -4.77
CA MET A 57 -4.00 3.68 -5.37
C MET A 57 -4.64 2.63 -6.26
N LEU A 58 -3.87 1.97 -7.12
CA LEU A 58 -4.38 0.91 -8.00
C LEU A 58 -4.94 -0.28 -7.19
N ILE A 59 -4.20 -0.75 -6.17
CA ILE A 59 -4.66 -1.87 -5.33
C ILE A 59 -5.93 -1.47 -4.55
N SER A 60 -5.98 -0.25 -4.01
CA SER A 60 -7.14 0.23 -3.24
C SER A 60 -8.41 0.26 -4.09
N PHE A 61 -8.36 0.82 -5.30
CA PHE A 61 -9.48 0.76 -6.22
C PHE A 61 -9.81 -0.67 -6.66
N ASN A 62 -8.79 -1.54 -6.78
CA ASN A 62 -9.01 -2.93 -7.13
C ASN A 62 -9.81 -3.69 -6.07
N VAL A 63 -9.64 -3.39 -4.77
CA VAL A 63 -10.44 -4.03 -3.70
C VAL A 63 -11.95 -3.83 -3.93
N TYR A 64 -12.38 -2.63 -4.31
CA TYR A 64 -13.79 -2.36 -4.61
C TYR A 64 -14.21 -3.00 -5.93
N PHE A 65 -13.38 -2.84 -6.98
CA PHE A 65 -13.62 -3.45 -8.28
C PHE A 65 -13.75 -4.97 -8.19
N SER A 66 -12.93 -5.64 -7.38
CA SER A 66 -12.87 -7.10 -7.30
C SER A 66 -14.14 -7.70 -6.68
N VAL A 67 -14.70 -7.04 -5.66
CA VAL A 67 -15.98 -7.41 -5.06
C VAL A 67 -17.10 -7.24 -6.08
N CYS A 68 -17.16 -6.08 -6.76
CA CYS A 68 -18.17 -5.84 -7.80
C CYS A 68 -18.04 -6.81 -8.98
N PHE A 69 -16.81 -7.08 -9.43
CA PHE A 69 -16.50 -8.04 -10.48
C PHE A 69 -16.98 -9.45 -10.12
N TRP A 70 -16.69 -9.90 -8.89
CA TRP A 70 -17.10 -11.23 -8.43
C TRP A 70 -18.61 -11.36 -8.39
N VAL A 71 -19.32 -10.39 -7.78
CA VAL A 71 -20.78 -10.38 -7.74
C VAL A 71 -21.37 -10.35 -9.15
N ALA A 72 -20.87 -9.49 -10.03
CA ALA A 72 -21.32 -9.39 -11.41
C ALA A 72 -21.13 -10.71 -12.17
N THR A 73 -19.98 -11.37 -11.98
CA THR A 73 -19.66 -12.66 -12.63
C THR A 73 -20.57 -13.78 -12.11
N VAL A 74 -20.83 -13.83 -10.80
CA VAL A 74 -21.75 -14.81 -10.19
C VAL A 74 -23.18 -14.60 -10.69
N VAL A 75 -23.68 -13.36 -10.69
CA VAL A 75 -25.04 -13.05 -11.16
C VAL A 75 -25.17 -13.35 -12.65
N ALA A 76 -24.22 -12.93 -13.48
CA ALA A 76 -24.21 -13.24 -14.91
C ALA A 76 -24.20 -14.76 -15.14
N THR A 77 -23.44 -15.51 -14.33
CA THR A 77 -23.40 -16.97 -14.37
C THR A 77 -24.74 -17.60 -13.98
N PHE A 78 -25.39 -17.11 -12.93
CA PHE A 78 -26.71 -17.59 -12.54
C PHE A 78 -27.77 -17.38 -13.63
N VAL A 79 -27.76 -16.21 -14.27
CA VAL A 79 -28.69 -15.88 -15.35
C VAL A 79 -28.42 -16.74 -16.59
N LYS A 80 -27.15 -16.88 -17.00
CA LYS A 80 -26.81 -17.63 -18.24
C LYS A 80 -27.03 -19.14 -18.12
N THR A 81 -27.02 -19.68 -16.90
CA THR A 81 -27.15 -21.12 -16.63
C THR A 81 -28.53 -21.54 -16.12
N ASN A 82 -29.49 -20.62 -16.07
CA ASN A 82 -30.82 -20.84 -15.46
C ASN A 82 -30.71 -21.45 -14.05
N GLY A 83 -29.80 -20.91 -13.23
CA GLY A 83 -29.51 -21.43 -11.89
C GLY A 83 -28.83 -22.80 -11.92
N ALA A 84 -27.78 -22.94 -12.74
CA ALA A 84 -26.97 -24.15 -12.95
C ALA A 84 -27.66 -25.34 -13.64
N ARG A 85 -28.93 -25.23 -14.03
CA ARG A 85 -29.65 -26.32 -14.73
C ARG A 85 -29.12 -26.58 -16.13
N GLU A 86 -28.57 -25.55 -16.76
CA GLU A 86 -28.10 -25.58 -18.15
C GLU A 86 -26.61 -25.24 -18.26
N ASP A 87 -25.83 -25.38 -17.18
CA ASP A 87 -24.38 -25.19 -17.26
C ASP A 87 -23.69 -26.47 -17.70
N PHE A 88 -23.17 -26.46 -18.93
CA PHE A 88 -22.32 -27.53 -19.46
C PHE A 88 -20.82 -27.26 -19.22
N ASP A 89 -20.47 -26.14 -18.57
CA ASP A 89 -19.10 -25.72 -18.31
C ASP A 89 -18.72 -25.92 -16.84
N GLU A 90 -18.27 -27.13 -16.51
CA GLU A 90 -17.88 -27.51 -15.15
C GLU A 90 -16.67 -26.73 -14.63
N ILE A 91 -15.86 -26.14 -15.53
CA ILE A 91 -14.66 -25.37 -15.16
C ILE A 91 -15.05 -24.00 -14.60
N ARG A 92 -16.18 -23.44 -15.05
CA ARG A 92 -16.64 -22.09 -14.67
C ARG A 92 -16.79 -21.90 -13.16
N PRO A 93 -17.52 -22.75 -12.40
CA PRO A 93 -17.63 -22.60 -10.95
C PRO A 93 -16.27 -22.73 -10.24
N VAL A 94 -15.39 -23.62 -10.71
CA VAL A 94 -14.03 -23.77 -10.15
C VAL A 94 -13.24 -22.48 -10.29
N MET A 95 -13.31 -21.82 -11.46
CA MET A 95 -12.63 -20.55 -11.70
C MET A 95 -13.21 -19.41 -10.87
N ILE A 96 -14.53 -19.37 -10.66
CA ILE A 96 -15.17 -18.39 -9.75
C ILE A 96 -14.68 -18.59 -8.31
N CYS A 97 -14.57 -19.84 -7.84
CA CYS A 97 -14.04 -20.17 -6.52
C CYS A 97 -12.56 -19.82 -6.39
N MET A 98 -11.74 -20.13 -7.40
CA MET A 98 -10.33 -19.75 -7.43
C MET A 98 -10.17 -18.23 -7.33
N TYR A 99 -10.96 -17.45 -8.07
CA TYR A 99 -10.93 -15.99 -7.96
C TYR A 99 -11.21 -15.51 -6.54
N ALA A 100 -12.26 -16.05 -5.91
CA ALA A 100 -12.67 -15.65 -4.56
C ALA A 100 -11.57 -15.86 -3.50
N VAL A 101 -10.68 -16.83 -3.70
CA VAL A 101 -9.58 -17.15 -2.79
C VAL A 101 -8.30 -16.40 -3.15
N PHE A 102 -7.90 -16.46 -4.43
CA PHE A 102 -6.60 -15.96 -4.86
C PHE A 102 -6.56 -14.45 -5.10
N GLU A 103 -7.69 -13.82 -5.46
CA GLU A 103 -7.71 -12.38 -5.68
C GLU A 103 -7.44 -11.59 -4.37
N PRO A 104 -8.08 -11.91 -3.23
CA PRO A 104 -7.73 -11.28 -1.96
C PRO A 104 -6.28 -11.53 -1.56
N ALA A 105 -5.76 -12.75 -1.75
CA ALA A 105 -4.38 -13.09 -1.46
C ALA A 105 -3.39 -12.28 -2.31
N ARG A 106 -3.69 -12.12 -3.61
CA ARG A 106 -2.90 -11.28 -4.53
C ARG A 106 -2.89 -9.83 -4.06
N LEU A 107 -4.07 -9.25 -3.80
CA LEU A 107 -4.19 -7.86 -3.35
C LEU A 107 -3.48 -7.61 -2.02
N TYR A 108 -3.59 -8.56 -1.08
CA TYR A 108 -2.87 -8.50 0.19
C TYR A 108 -1.35 -8.53 -0.01
N ALA A 109 -0.84 -9.43 -0.85
CA ALA A 109 0.59 -9.51 -1.14
C ALA A 109 1.13 -8.19 -1.71
N GLY A 110 0.39 -7.55 -2.62
CA GLY A 110 0.76 -6.25 -3.18
C GLY A 110 0.69 -5.11 -2.16
N PHE A 111 -0.37 -5.07 -1.36
CA PHE A 111 -0.57 -4.07 -0.31
C PHE A 111 0.53 -4.15 0.76
N ALA A 112 0.71 -5.34 1.35
CA ALA A 112 1.70 -5.58 2.40
C ALA A 112 3.12 -5.46 1.86
N GLY A 113 3.42 -6.03 0.69
CA GLY A 113 4.75 -5.95 0.09
C GLY A 113 5.20 -4.54 -0.23
N ASN A 114 4.28 -3.68 -0.66
CA ASN A 114 4.60 -2.28 -0.94
C ASN A 114 4.73 -1.43 0.35
N LEU A 115 3.84 -1.60 1.34
CA LEU A 115 3.91 -0.84 2.60
C LEU A 115 5.08 -1.25 3.49
N GLN A 116 5.35 -2.55 3.56
CA GLN A 116 6.41 -3.10 4.40
C GLN A 116 7.76 -3.14 3.66
N GLU A 117 7.81 -2.63 2.43
CA GLU A 117 9.00 -2.65 1.55
C GLU A 117 9.60 -4.07 1.43
N GLN A 118 8.73 -5.08 1.35
CA GLN A 118 9.12 -6.48 1.26
C GLN A 118 9.08 -6.97 -0.18
N VAL A 119 10.27 -7.07 -0.78
CA VAL A 119 10.45 -7.61 -2.14
C VAL A 119 9.84 -9.01 -2.32
N PRO A 120 9.97 -9.97 -1.36
CA PRO A 120 9.36 -11.30 -1.53
C PRO A 120 7.84 -11.25 -1.70
N MET A 121 7.15 -10.39 -0.95
CA MET A 121 5.69 -10.22 -1.04
C MET A 121 5.27 -9.59 -2.37
N LEU A 122 6.04 -8.60 -2.87
CA LEU A 122 5.84 -8.02 -4.20
C LEU A 122 6.07 -9.04 -5.33
N ILE A 123 7.06 -9.93 -5.18
CA ILE A 123 7.25 -11.05 -6.12
C ILE A 123 6.03 -11.97 -6.06
N GLY A 124 5.52 -12.29 -4.87
CA GLY A 124 4.28 -13.04 -4.69
C GLY A 124 3.09 -12.40 -5.41
N PHE A 125 2.94 -11.07 -5.30
CA PHE A 125 1.92 -10.31 -6.03
C PHE A 125 2.06 -10.43 -7.55
N VAL A 126 3.27 -10.27 -8.09
CA VAL A 126 3.53 -10.39 -9.53
C VAL A 126 3.29 -11.83 -10.01
N ALA A 127 3.78 -12.82 -9.25
CA ALA A 127 3.60 -14.24 -9.55
C ALA A 127 2.12 -14.64 -9.54
N LEU A 128 1.35 -14.24 -8.52
CA LEU A 128 -0.10 -14.50 -8.47
C LEU A 128 -0.84 -13.79 -9.61
N SER A 129 -0.37 -12.60 -10.02
CA SER A 129 -0.96 -11.89 -11.16
C SER A 129 -0.77 -12.66 -12.48
N PHE A 130 0.43 -13.15 -12.76
CA PHE A 130 0.71 -13.89 -14.00
C PHE A 130 0.23 -15.34 -13.99
N CYS A 131 0.38 -16.06 -12.88
CA CYS A 131 0.11 -17.48 -12.81
C CYS A 131 -1.38 -17.79 -12.54
N VAL A 132 -2.10 -16.87 -11.88
CA VAL A 132 -3.49 -17.10 -11.47
C VAL A 132 -4.43 -16.05 -12.06
N ALA A 133 -4.24 -14.77 -11.75
CA ALA A 133 -5.22 -13.74 -12.09
C ALA A 133 -5.40 -13.58 -13.62
N LEU A 134 -4.30 -13.45 -14.37
CA LEU A 134 -4.37 -13.28 -15.82
C LEU A 134 -4.97 -14.50 -16.53
N PRO A 135 -4.50 -15.75 -16.31
CA PRO A 135 -5.11 -16.94 -16.90
C PRO A 135 -6.61 -17.05 -16.59
N LEU A 136 -7.00 -16.68 -15.37
CA LEU A 136 -8.39 -16.71 -14.94
C LEU A 136 -9.24 -15.68 -15.71
N HIS A 137 -8.78 -14.44 -15.84
CA HIS A 137 -9.49 -13.45 -16.65
C HIS A 137 -9.52 -13.82 -18.13
N PHE A 138 -8.46 -14.43 -18.66
CA PHE A 138 -8.45 -14.94 -20.04
C PHE A 138 -9.47 -16.07 -20.25
N TYR A 139 -9.64 -16.97 -19.28
CA TYR A 139 -10.69 -17.98 -19.32
C TYR A 139 -12.09 -17.35 -19.40
N PHE A 140 -12.41 -16.36 -18.56
CA PHE A 140 -13.72 -15.70 -18.67
C PHE A 140 -13.84 -14.81 -19.92
N LEU A 141 -12.73 -14.33 -20.48
CA LEU A 141 -12.73 -13.53 -21.70
C LEU A 141 -13.07 -14.38 -22.95
N ALA A 142 -12.54 -15.60 -23.04
CA ALA A 142 -12.59 -16.40 -24.27
C ALA A 142 -12.78 -17.91 -24.08
N GLY A 143 -12.45 -18.46 -22.91
CA GLY A 143 -12.44 -19.89 -22.65
C GLY A 143 -13.77 -20.47 -22.15
N GLN A 144 -14.63 -19.69 -21.50
CA GLN A 144 -15.92 -20.18 -20.99
C GLN A 144 -16.92 -20.47 -22.12
N MET A 145 -17.79 -21.45 -21.93
CA MET A 145 -18.91 -21.68 -22.85
C MET A 145 -19.98 -20.59 -22.68
N GLY A 146 -20.49 -20.07 -23.81
CA GLY A 146 -21.53 -19.04 -23.81
C GLY A 146 -21.03 -17.64 -23.43
N VAL A 147 -19.81 -17.25 -23.84
CA VAL A 147 -19.28 -15.89 -23.61
C VAL A 147 -20.22 -14.82 -24.19
N VAL A 148 -20.68 -13.90 -23.34
CA VAL A 148 -21.48 -12.74 -23.77
C VAL A 148 -20.60 -11.48 -23.87
N ALA A 149 -21.02 -10.48 -24.64
CA ALA A 149 -20.31 -9.20 -24.77
C ALA A 149 -20.02 -8.53 -23.41
N PHE A 150 -20.92 -8.68 -22.43
CA PHE A 150 -20.72 -8.22 -21.06
C PHE A 150 -19.50 -8.88 -20.40
N ASP A 151 -19.39 -10.21 -20.47
CA ASP A 151 -18.26 -10.96 -19.92
C ASP A 151 -16.94 -10.48 -20.55
N LYS A 152 -16.96 -10.23 -21.88
CA LYS A 152 -15.78 -9.75 -22.61
C LYS A 152 -15.33 -8.38 -22.15
N ALA A 153 -16.24 -7.41 -22.08
CA ALA A 153 -15.92 -6.05 -21.68
C ALA A 153 -15.38 -6.01 -20.24
N LEU A 154 -16.04 -6.72 -19.33
CA LEU A 154 -15.65 -6.77 -17.92
C LEU A 154 -14.27 -7.40 -17.72
N ASN A 155 -14.00 -8.54 -18.38
CA ASN A 155 -12.71 -9.23 -18.26
C ASN A 155 -11.59 -8.53 -19.03
N LEU A 156 -11.88 -7.88 -20.16
CA LEU A 156 -10.88 -7.08 -20.88
C LEU A 156 -10.38 -5.93 -20.01
N PHE A 157 -11.30 -5.21 -19.35
CA PHE A 157 -10.95 -4.18 -18.39
C PHE A 157 -10.10 -4.76 -17.25
N ALA A 158 -10.53 -5.89 -16.67
CA ALA A 158 -9.79 -6.55 -15.59
C ALA A 158 -8.35 -6.93 -16.00
N VAL A 159 -8.16 -7.50 -17.20
CA VAL A 159 -6.83 -7.83 -17.73
C VAL A 159 -5.94 -6.59 -17.82
N VAL A 160 -6.43 -5.51 -18.44
CA VAL A 160 -5.67 -4.25 -18.56
C VAL A 160 -5.33 -3.71 -17.18
N TYR A 161 -6.27 -3.80 -16.24
CA TYR A 161 -6.10 -3.30 -14.89
C TYR A 161 -5.10 -4.12 -14.06
N VAL A 162 -5.07 -5.44 -14.23
CA VAL A 162 -4.05 -6.32 -13.63
C VAL A 162 -2.67 -6.04 -14.24
N VAL A 163 -2.57 -5.83 -15.56
CA VAL A 163 -1.30 -5.49 -16.22
C VAL A 163 -0.75 -4.17 -15.69
N ALA A 164 -1.58 -3.13 -15.56
CA ALA A 164 -1.15 -1.85 -15.00
C ALA A 164 -0.61 -1.98 -13.56
N GLN A 165 -1.29 -2.80 -12.75
CA GLN A 165 -0.88 -3.15 -11.39
C GLN A 165 0.45 -3.90 -11.35
N VAL A 166 0.67 -4.86 -12.24
CA VAL A 166 1.94 -5.60 -12.35
C VAL A 166 3.09 -4.65 -12.71
N VAL A 167 2.88 -3.76 -13.69
CA VAL A 167 3.88 -2.78 -14.09
C VAL A 167 4.26 -1.88 -12.90
N ALA A 168 3.27 -1.34 -12.19
CA ALA A 168 3.50 -0.55 -10.98
C ALA A 168 4.20 -1.37 -9.87
N GLY A 169 3.81 -2.64 -9.69
CA GLY A 169 4.42 -3.59 -8.77
C GLY A 169 5.90 -3.83 -9.03
N VAL A 170 6.27 -4.05 -10.28
CA VAL A 170 7.66 -4.24 -10.69
C VAL A 170 8.47 -2.96 -10.47
N VAL A 171 7.90 -1.78 -10.78
CA VAL A 171 8.55 -0.50 -10.50
C VAL A 171 8.78 -0.30 -9.01
N ALA A 172 7.78 -0.58 -8.16
CA ALA A 172 7.91 -0.51 -6.71
C ALA A 172 8.99 -1.46 -6.17
N ALA A 173 9.01 -2.72 -6.63
CA ALA A 173 10.01 -3.70 -6.24
C ALA A 173 11.44 -3.24 -6.60
N ARG A 174 11.63 -2.65 -7.79
CA ARG A 174 12.94 -2.09 -8.20
C ARG A 174 13.38 -0.92 -7.34
N LYS A 175 12.45 -0.03 -6.96
CA LYS A 175 12.74 1.10 -6.03
C LYS A 175 13.18 0.58 -4.66
N ILE A 176 12.47 -0.41 -4.13
CA ILE A 176 12.78 -1.01 -2.83
C ILE A 176 14.17 -1.67 -2.88
N LEU A 177 14.46 -2.48 -3.89
CA LEU A 177 15.78 -3.13 -4.07
C LEU A 177 16.92 -2.11 -4.13
N ALA A 178 16.75 -1.02 -4.88
CA ALA A 178 17.75 0.05 -4.97
C ALA A 178 18.00 0.73 -3.61
N SER A 179 16.95 0.92 -2.80
CA SER A 179 17.08 1.50 -1.46
C SER A 179 17.79 0.56 -0.48
N GLN A 180 17.58 -0.75 -0.61
CA GLN A 180 18.22 -1.77 0.21
C GLN A 180 19.72 -1.89 -0.14
N SER A 181 20.08 -1.87 -1.43
CA SER A 181 21.49 -1.92 -1.85
C SER A 181 22.30 -0.71 -1.38
N LEU A 182 21.69 0.49 -1.41
CA LEU A 182 22.33 1.70 -0.89
C LEU A 182 22.59 1.58 0.61
N SER A 183 21.60 1.09 1.36
CA SER A 183 21.71 0.92 2.81
C SER A 183 22.82 -0.06 3.19
N PHE A 184 22.96 -1.16 2.44
CA PHE A 184 24.03 -2.13 2.62
C PHE A 184 25.42 -1.54 2.34
N PHE A 185 25.56 -0.79 1.24
CA PHE A 185 26.82 -0.14 0.91
C PHE A 185 27.25 0.88 1.98
N MET A 186 26.31 1.66 2.52
CA MET A 186 26.60 2.62 3.60
C MET A 186 26.96 1.94 4.92
N SER A 187 26.43 0.74 5.20
CA SER A 187 26.84 -0.01 6.40
C SER A 187 28.25 -0.59 6.30
N GLU A 188 28.72 -0.93 5.09
CA GLU A 188 30.08 -1.45 4.87
C GLU A 188 31.16 -0.34 4.98
N LEU A 189 30.79 0.92 4.80
CA LEU A 189 31.71 2.08 4.89
C LEU A 189 31.90 2.63 6.31
N ARG A 190 31.27 2.04 7.33
CA ARG A 190 31.37 2.43 8.74
C ARG A 190 32.23 1.44 9.52
#